data_AF-A0A7W0WWM6-F1
#
_entry.id   AF-A0A7W0WWM6-F1
#
_cell.length_a   1.000
_cell.length_b   1.000
_cell.length_c   1.000
_cell.angle_alpha   90.00
_cell.angle_beta   90.00
_cell.angle_gamma   90.00
#
_symmetry.space_group_name_H-M   'P 1'
#
loop_
_entity.id
_entity.type
_entity.pdbx_description
1 polymer ?
#
loop_
_entity_poly.entity_id
_entity_poly.type
_entity_poly.pdbx_seq_one_letter_code
_entity_poly.pdbx_strand_id
1 'polypeptide(L)'
;MAALVTILFVGGLIVVILIGNEKQKKKLEMTFGWMGEKLGGGKDVEQRLAWGDVGGAKIWFRMTTRGSGKSTTYWTEVDAEIPEKYPLLLLVRKHGWLDKGKIERGEMVDVVVGDAEFDERFLVEAAPAEVARILLDPRERSYLLQLVNLQFDIDTIRTAEKPVLRLSVRDWIYDINDAMRACEAMAAIAGRVRAAYAAVESATEARDVGSPYRPQLDDTEARGAAEARLAEVARVDGLRTSRLANQQAFAVVMVLLFVVFAMIAIASGS
;
A
#
# COMPACT_ATOMS: atom_id res chain seq x y z
N MET A 1 47.81 25.60 -16.60
CA MET A 1 46.93 24.62 -17.28
C MET A 1 46.07 23.80 -16.32
N ALA A 2 46.60 23.21 -15.25
CA ALA A 2 45.80 22.38 -14.32
C ALA A 2 44.57 23.09 -13.72
N ALA A 3 44.69 24.36 -13.29
CA ALA A 3 43.57 25.11 -12.74
C ALA A 3 42.42 25.36 -13.74
N LEU A 4 42.76 25.55 -15.03
CA LEU A 4 41.77 25.80 -16.08
C LEU A 4 40.95 24.53 -16.41
N VAL A 5 41.62 23.36 -16.39
CA VAL A 5 40.98 22.06 -16.59
C VAL A 5 40.01 21.74 -15.45
N THR A 6 40.39 22.02 -14.19
CA THR A 6 39.51 21.81 -13.04
C THR A 6 38.26 22.70 -13.08
N ILE A 7 38.39 23.98 -13.45
CA ILE A 7 37.24 24.89 -13.57
C ILE A 7 36.28 24.42 -14.66
N LEU A 8 36.78 23.96 -15.81
CA LEU A 8 35.94 23.42 -16.89
C LEU A 8 35.22 22.13 -16.46
N PHE A 9 35.87 21.26 -15.69
CA PHE A 9 35.27 20.01 -15.22
C PHE A 9 34.17 20.26 -14.18
N VAL A 10 34.42 21.13 -13.20
CA VAL A 10 33.43 21.51 -12.18
C VAL A 10 32.27 22.28 -12.81
N GLY A 11 32.55 23.24 -13.70
CA GLY A 11 31.52 23.97 -14.45
C GLY A 11 30.66 23.05 -15.31
N GLY A 12 31.28 22.10 -16.01
CA GLY A 12 30.57 21.09 -16.80
C GLY A 12 29.67 20.19 -15.94
N LEU A 13 30.16 19.74 -14.78
CA LEU A 13 29.39 18.91 -13.84
C LEU A 13 28.16 19.66 -13.29
N ILE A 14 28.32 20.94 -12.91
CA ILE A 14 27.21 21.79 -12.44
C ILE A 14 26.16 21.95 -13.54
N VAL A 15 26.56 22.21 -14.78
CA VAL A 15 25.63 22.34 -15.91
C VAL A 15 24.87 21.04 -16.17
N VAL A 16 25.53 19.87 -16.11
CA VAL A 16 24.87 18.56 -16.27
C VAL A 16 23.84 18.32 -15.18
N ILE A 17 24.15 18.65 -13.92
CA ILE A 17 23.21 18.53 -12.80
C ILE A 17 22.00 19.45 -13.00
N LEU A 18 22.24 20.71 -13.41
CA LEU A 18 21.16 21.68 -13.65
C LEU A 18 20.25 21.25 -14.82
N ILE A 19 20.83 20.77 -15.93
CA ILE A 19 20.06 20.29 -17.10
C ILE A 19 19.26 19.03 -16.73
N GLY A 20 19.83 18.12 -15.94
CA GLY A 20 19.14 16.93 -15.44
C GLY A 20 17.89 17.31 -14.64
N ASN A 21 18.03 18.28 -13.74
CA ASN A 21 16.93 18.79 -12.92
C ASN A 21 15.83 19.46 -13.76
N GLU A 22 16.18 20.24 -14.79
CA GLU A 22 15.19 20.90 -15.64
C GLU A 22 14.37 19.89 -16.48
N LYS A 23 15.04 18.89 -17.06
CA LYS A 23 14.34 17.81 -17.80
C LYS A 23 13.40 17.03 -16.88
N GLN A 24 13.82 16.73 -15.66
CA GLN A 24 13.00 16.05 -14.67
C GLN A 24 11.81 16.91 -14.23
N LYS A 25 12.02 18.22 -13.99
CA LYS A 25 10.95 19.17 -13.68
C LYS A 25 9.90 19.23 -14.78
N LYS A 26 10.33 19.34 -16.05
CA LYS A 26 9.41 19.32 -17.21
C LYS A 26 8.62 18.01 -17.32
N LYS A 27 9.27 16.87 -17.07
CA LYS A 27 8.57 15.57 -17.02
C LYS A 27 7.52 15.54 -15.92
N LEU A 28 7.85 16.02 -14.72
CA LEU A 28 6.91 16.09 -13.60
C LEU A 28 5.73 17.03 -13.92
N GLU A 29 6.00 18.23 -14.41
CA GLU A 29 4.96 19.20 -14.81
C GLU A 29 3.99 18.61 -15.84
N MET A 30 4.53 17.90 -16.83
CA MET A 30 3.76 17.21 -17.85
C MET A 30 2.94 16.06 -17.23
N THR A 31 3.57 15.12 -16.51
CA THR A 31 2.90 13.97 -15.90
C THR A 31 1.78 14.42 -14.96
N PHE A 32 2.04 15.33 -14.01
CA PHE A 32 1.01 15.82 -13.10
C PHE A 32 -0.04 16.67 -13.81
N GLY A 33 0.32 17.34 -14.90
CA GLY A 33 -0.63 18.01 -15.79
C GLY A 33 -1.67 17.07 -16.37
N TRP A 34 -1.21 16.00 -17.00
CA TRP A 34 -2.08 14.97 -17.55
C TRP A 34 -2.85 14.23 -16.47
N MET A 35 -2.22 13.91 -15.34
CA MET A 35 -2.89 13.21 -14.24
C MET A 35 -4.03 14.05 -13.64
N GLY A 36 -3.80 15.35 -13.37
CA GLY A 36 -4.87 16.22 -12.86
C GLY A 36 -6.08 16.28 -13.79
N GLU A 37 -5.85 16.37 -15.10
CA GLU A 37 -6.91 16.34 -16.12
C GLU A 37 -7.62 14.98 -16.17
N LYS A 38 -6.87 13.88 -16.22
CA LYS A 38 -7.42 12.52 -16.33
C LYS A 38 -8.19 12.07 -15.09
N LEU A 39 -7.78 12.50 -13.91
CA LEU A 39 -8.49 12.26 -12.66
C LEU A 39 -9.69 13.19 -12.48
N GLY A 40 -9.89 14.18 -13.37
CA GLY A 40 -10.99 15.14 -13.28
C GLY A 40 -10.91 16.06 -12.04
N GLY A 41 -9.70 16.34 -11.55
CA GLY A 41 -9.49 17.12 -10.33
C GLY A 41 -8.34 18.09 -10.41
N GLY A 42 -7.49 18.11 -9.38
CA GLY A 42 -6.42 19.10 -9.21
C GLY A 42 -5.02 18.48 -9.25
N LYS A 43 -4.01 19.36 -9.24
CA LYS A 43 -2.60 18.99 -9.15
C LYS A 43 -1.80 20.01 -8.37
N ASP A 44 -0.77 19.54 -7.70
CA ASP A 44 0.29 20.31 -7.06
C ASP A 44 1.63 19.69 -7.48
N VAL A 45 2.32 20.33 -8.43
CA VAL A 45 3.57 19.82 -9.00
C VAL A 45 4.71 19.91 -7.98
N GLU A 46 4.69 20.88 -7.07
CA GLU A 46 5.74 21.06 -6.06
C GLU A 46 5.67 19.92 -5.04
N GLN A 47 4.45 19.57 -4.60
CA GLN A 47 4.20 18.41 -3.75
C GLN A 47 4.17 17.08 -4.51
N ARG A 48 4.30 17.12 -5.84
CA ARG A 48 4.22 15.95 -6.73
C ARG A 48 2.95 15.14 -6.46
N LEU A 49 1.82 15.82 -6.47
CA LEU A 49 0.51 15.29 -6.14
C LEU A 49 -0.50 15.66 -7.24
N ALA A 50 -1.33 14.69 -7.65
CA ALA A 50 -2.55 14.93 -8.40
C ALA A 50 -3.70 14.23 -7.68
N TRP A 51 -4.91 14.77 -7.77
CA TRP A 51 -6.08 14.20 -7.12
C TRP A 51 -7.33 14.39 -7.96
N GLY A 52 -8.34 13.56 -7.72
CA GLY A 52 -9.62 13.66 -8.40
C GLY A 52 -10.57 12.52 -8.03
N ASP A 53 -11.56 12.27 -8.88
CA ASP A 53 -12.56 11.20 -8.70
C ASP A 53 -12.45 10.21 -9.85
N VAL A 54 -12.27 8.94 -9.53
CA VAL A 54 -12.23 7.84 -10.49
C VAL A 54 -13.22 6.80 -10.03
N GLY A 55 -14.24 6.50 -10.84
CA GLY A 55 -15.24 5.49 -10.51
C GLY A 55 -16.01 5.75 -9.20
N GLY A 56 -16.13 7.01 -8.78
CA GLY A 56 -16.79 7.40 -7.51
C GLY A 56 -15.91 7.28 -6.27
N ALA A 57 -14.62 6.93 -6.43
CA ALA A 57 -13.63 6.94 -5.36
C ALA A 57 -12.72 8.16 -5.51
N LYS A 58 -12.46 8.84 -4.39
CA LYS A 58 -11.46 9.93 -4.35
C LYS A 58 -10.06 9.32 -4.40
N ILE A 59 -9.28 9.76 -5.39
CA ILE A 59 -7.93 9.26 -5.64
C ILE A 59 -6.92 10.38 -5.45
N TRP A 60 -5.78 10.05 -4.84
CA TRP A 60 -4.57 10.87 -4.80
C TRP A 60 -3.40 10.08 -5.37
N PHE A 61 -2.82 10.59 -6.46
CA PHE A 61 -1.62 10.07 -7.08
C PHE A 61 -0.42 10.93 -6.66
N ARG A 62 0.60 10.31 -6.05
CA ARG A 62 1.80 11.01 -5.55
C ARG A 62 3.08 10.34 -6.02
N MET A 63 4.09 11.13 -6.34
CA MET A 63 5.46 10.65 -6.49
C MET A 63 6.31 11.10 -5.30
N THR A 64 6.72 10.16 -4.46
CA THR A 64 7.49 10.44 -3.25
C THR A 64 8.91 9.91 -3.36
N THR A 65 9.74 10.36 -2.42
CA THR A 65 11.13 9.94 -2.26
C THR A 65 11.32 9.54 -0.81
N ARG A 66 11.61 8.25 -0.56
CA ARG A 66 11.83 7.70 0.78
C ARG A 66 13.35 7.53 1.02
N GLY A 67 13.81 7.79 2.24
CA GLY A 67 15.23 7.69 2.62
C GLY A 67 16.01 9.01 2.51
N SER A 68 17.29 9.00 2.91
CA SER A 68 18.17 10.18 2.87
C SER A 68 19.55 9.82 2.29
N GLY A 69 20.12 10.72 1.49
CA GLY A 69 21.46 10.54 0.90
C GLY A 69 21.53 9.36 -0.08
N LYS A 70 22.48 8.44 0.14
CA LYS A 70 22.74 7.31 -0.78
C LYS A 70 21.66 6.22 -0.78
N SER A 71 20.73 6.24 0.18
CA SER A 71 19.61 5.28 0.29
C SER A 71 18.28 5.83 -0.25
N THR A 72 18.34 6.91 -1.02
CA THR A 72 17.17 7.54 -1.64
C THR A 72 16.48 6.56 -2.58
N THR A 73 15.22 6.25 -2.29
CA THR A 73 14.39 5.36 -3.10
C THR A 73 13.17 6.12 -3.59
N TYR A 74 12.87 6.02 -4.88
CA TYR A 74 11.71 6.65 -5.51
C TYR A 74 10.49 5.74 -5.38
N TRP A 75 9.32 6.34 -5.18
CA TRP A 75 8.06 5.61 -5.04
C TRP A 75 6.93 6.38 -5.72
N THR A 76 6.00 5.64 -6.30
CA THR A 76 4.68 6.12 -6.70
C THR A 76 3.67 5.61 -5.69
N GLU A 77 2.85 6.49 -5.15
CA GLU A 77 1.80 6.17 -4.18
C GLU A 77 0.44 6.55 -4.79
N VAL A 78 -0.52 5.63 -4.72
CA VAL A 78 -1.91 5.87 -5.11
C VAL A 78 -2.79 5.60 -3.90
N ASP A 79 -3.38 6.66 -3.35
CA ASP A 79 -4.31 6.56 -2.24
C ASP A 79 -5.74 6.62 -2.77
N ALA A 80 -6.56 5.65 -2.37
CA ALA A 80 -8.00 5.65 -2.62
C ALA A 80 -8.78 5.75 -1.31
N GLU A 81 -9.68 6.72 -1.20
CA GLU A 81 -10.54 6.86 -0.02
C GLU A 81 -11.46 5.63 0.13
N ILE A 82 -11.51 5.04 1.32
CA ILE A 82 -12.47 3.97 1.65
C ILE A 82 -13.46 4.47 2.70
N PRO A 83 -14.72 3.96 2.73
CA PRO A 83 -15.71 4.49 3.66
C PRO A 83 -15.41 4.05 5.11
N GLU A 84 -15.36 5.00 6.04
CA GLU A 84 -14.97 4.79 7.45
C GLU A 84 -15.81 3.75 8.20
N LYS A 85 -17.09 3.59 7.82
CA LYS A 85 -18.01 2.61 8.41
C LYS A 85 -17.52 1.16 8.27
N TYR A 86 -16.64 0.88 7.31
CA TYR A 86 -16.19 -0.47 7.00
C TYR A 86 -14.75 -0.68 7.46
N PRO A 87 -14.53 -1.37 8.60
CA PRO A 87 -13.21 -1.54 9.16
C PRO A 87 -12.45 -2.61 8.37
N LEU A 88 -11.80 -2.17 7.29
CA LEU A 88 -10.96 -3.01 6.44
C LEU A 88 -9.50 -2.89 6.87
N LEU A 89 -8.83 -4.03 6.98
CA LEU A 89 -7.39 -4.13 6.93
C LEU A 89 -7.04 -4.96 5.71
N LEU A 90 -6.24 -4.40 4.81
CA LEU A 90 -5.75 -5.10 3.65
C LEU A 90 -4.29 -4.72 3.44
N LEU A 91 -3.41 -5.71 3.58
CA LEU A 91 -2.00 -5.64 3.22
C LEU A 91 -1.73 -6.70 2.16
N VAL A 92 -1.33 -6.27 0.97
CA VAL A 92 -0.86 -7.16 -0.11
C VAL A 92 0.58 -6.80 -0.43
N ARG A 93 1.48 -7.78 -0.39
CA ARG A 93 2.88 -7.57 -0.77
C ARG A 93 3.47 -8.84 -1.33
N LYS A 94 4.60 -8.72 -2.04
CA LYS A 94 5.35 -9.89 -2.50
C LYS A 94 5.73 -10.80 -1.33
N HIS A 95 5.53 -12.10 -1.51
CA HIS A 95 5.88 -13.11 -0.52
C HIS A 95 7.40 -13.12 -0.32
N GLY A 96 7.85 -12.88 0.91
CA GLY A 96 9.25 -12.96 1.30
C GLY A 96 9.63 -14.38 1.70
N TRP A 97 10.90 -14.75 1.56
CA TRP A 97 11.37 -16.09 1.95
C TRP A 97 11.10 -16.40 3.44
N LEU A 98 11.20 -15.40 4.31
CA LEU A 98 10.99 -15.58 5.76
C LEU A 98 9.52 -15.54 6.20
N ASP A 99 8.58 -15.26 5.29
CA ASP A 99 7.17 -15.10 5.66
C ASP A 99 6.51 -16.44 6.00
N LYS A 100 6.87 -17.51 5.28
CA LYS A 100 6.33 -18.86 5.52
C LYS A 100 6.50 -19.29 6.98
N GLY A 101 7.69 -19.10 7.55
CA GLY A 101 7.95 -19.44 8.95
C GLY A 101 7.17 -18.57 9.94
N LYS A 102 6.84 -17.31 9.60
CA LYS A 102 6.01 -16.45 10.46
C LYS A 102 4.54 -16.88 10.43
N ILE A 103 4.05 -17.29 9.26
CA ILE A 103 2.70 -17.84 9.09
C ILE A 103 2.57 -19.15 9.89
N GLU A 104 3.54 -20.06 9.77
CA GLU A 104 3.56 -21.33 10.51
C GLU A 104 3.58 -21.14 12.04
N ARG A 105 4.22 -20.08 12.54
CA ARG A 105 4.22 -19.72 13.98
C ARG A 105 2.97 -18.96 14.43
N GLY A 106 2.03 -18.65 13.52
CA GLY A 106 0.83 -17.85 13.83
C GLY A 106 1.12 -16.38 14.09
N GLU A 107 2.33 -15.89 13.78
CA GLU A 107 2.71 -14.49 13.93
C GLU A 107 2.14 -13.63 12.79
N MET A 108 1.68 -14.26 11.71
CA MET A 108 1.17 -13.63 10.51
C MET A 108 -0.04 -14.43 10.00
N VAL A 109 -1.05 -13.71 9.50
CA VAL A 109 -2.22 -14.33 8.87
C VAL A 109 -2.07 -14.12 7.37
N ASP A 110 -2.17 -15.21 6.61
CA ASP A 110 -2.20 -15.18 5.16
C ASP A 110 -3.55 -15.67 4.66
N VAL A 111 -4.22 -14.83 3.88
CA VAL A 111 -5.55 -15.07 3.35
C VAL A 111 -5.40 -15.61 1.93
N VAL A 112 -5.68 -16.90 1.77
CA VAL A 112 -5.80 -17.53 0.46
C VAL A 112 -7.00 -16.93 -0.28
N VAL A 113 -6.75 -16.30 -1.43
CA VAL A 113 -7.78 -15.66 -2.27
C VAL A 113 -8.35 -16.57 -3.35
N GLY A 114 -7.76 -17.77 -3.52
CA GLY A 114 -8.29 -18.83 -4.38
C GLY A 114 -7.69 -18.83 -5.79
N ASP A 115 -6.49 -18.29 -5.94
CA ASP A 115 -5.77 -18.19 -7.21
C ASP A 115 -4.32 -18.61 -6.97
N ALA A 116 -3.97 -19.82 -7.38
CA ALA A 116 -2.71 -20.45 -6.97
C ALA A 116 -1.47 -19.65 -7.38
N GLU A 117 -1.47 -19.02 -8.56
CA GLU A 117 -0.33 -18.21 -8.99
C GLU A 117 -0.22 -16.93 -8.16
N PHE A 118 -1.36 -16.30 -7.86
CA PHE A 118 -1.39 -15.12 -7.00
C PHE A 118 -0.97 -15.46 -5.56
N ASP A 119 -1.56 -16.50 -4.98
CA ASP A 119 -1.33 -16.97 -3.60
C ASP A 119 0.12 -17.46 -3.39
N GLU A 120 0.80 -17.96 -4.43
CA GLU A 120 2.23 -18.31 -4.37
C GLU A 120 3.14 -17.07 -4.37
N ARG A 121 2.77 -16.02 -5.12
CA ARG A 121 3.63 -14.85 -5.34
C ARG A 121 3.43 -13.75 -4.30
N PHE A 122 2.23 -13.66 -3.73
CA PHE A 122 1.85 -12.58 -2.83
C PHE A 122 1.37 -13.11 -1.49
N LEU A 123 1.74 -12.40 -0.44
CA LEU A 123 1.17 -12.53 0.88
C LEU A 123 -0.02 -11.56 0.99
N VAL A 124 -1.16 -12.07 1.47
CA VAL A 124 -2.35 -11.25 1.73
C VAL A 124 -2.68 -11.31 3.22
N GLU A 125 -2.32 -10.27 3.95
CA GLU A 125 -2.76 -10.12 5.33
C GLU A 125 -3.97 -9.19 5.36
N ALA A 126 -5.15 -9.77 5.60
CA ALA A 126 -6.38 -9.01 5.54
C ALA A 126 -7.41 -9.43 6.60
N ALA A 127 -8.25 -8.48 7.00
CA ALA A 127 -9.40 -8.68 7.86
C ALA A 127 -10.50 -7.67 7.48
N PRO A 128 -11.77 -8.10 7.32
CA PRO A 128 -12.23 -9.48 7.33
C PRO A 128 -11.75 -10.26 6.09
N ALA A 129 -11.31 -11.51 6.28
CA ALA A 129 -10.74 -12.32 5.19
C ALA A 129 -11.71 -12.50 4.01
N GLU A 130 -12.99 -12.73 4.28
CA GLU A 130 -14.02 -12.94 3.24
C GLU A 130 -14.24 -11.71 2.37
N VAL A 131 -14.21 -10.51 2.97
CA VAL A 131 -14.29 -9.24 2.24
C VAL A 131 -13.07 -9.08 1.32
N ALA A 132 -11.88 -9.39 1.83
CA ALA A 132 -10.65 -9.31 1.03
C ALA A 132 -10.68 -10.23 -0.20
N ARG A 133 -11.24 -11.44 -0.09
CA ARG A 133 -11.41 -12.36 -1.22
C ARG A 133 -12.34 -11.79 -2.31
N ILE A 134 -13.40 -11.09 -1.91
CA ILE A 134 -14.32 -10.43 -2.85
C ILE A 134 -13.62 -9.24 -3.54
N LEU A 135 -12.87 -8.45 -2.78
CA LEU A 135 -12.17 -7.28 -3.29
C LEU A 135 -11.02 -7.66 -4.25
N LEU A 136 -10.25 -8.69 -3.91
CA LEU A 136 -9.17 -9.22 -4.74
C LEU A 136 -9.70 -10.23 -5.76
N ASP A 137 -10.60 -9.76 -6.63
CA ASP A 137 -11.20 -10.56 -7.70
C ASP A 137 -10.19 -10.89 -8.84
N PRO A 138 -10.57 -11.72 -9.84
CA PRO A 138 -9.65 -12.09 -10.93
C PRO A 138 -9.06 -10.90 -11.69
N ARG A 139 -9.80 -9.79 -11.84
CA ARG A 139 -9.32 -8.60 -12.56
C ARG A 139 -8.20 -7.94 -11.78
N GLU A 140 -8.42 -7.71 -10.49
CA GLU A 140 -7.41 -7.02 -9.67
C GLU A 140 -6.20 -7.90 -9.41
N ARG A 141 -6.38 -9.21 -9.22
CA ARG A 141 -5.25 -10.15 -9.13
C ARG A 141 -4.40 -10.13 -10.40
N SER A 142 -5.04 -10.11 -11.57
CA SER A 142 -4.33 -10.03 -12.85
C SER A 142 -3.52 -8.75 -12.98
N TYR A 143 -4.05 -7.62 -12.52
CA TYR A 143 -3.32 -6.35 -12.50
C TYR A 143 -2.09 -6.43 -11.58
N LEU A 144 -2.25 -6.93 -10.35
CA LEU A 144 -1.16 -7.06 -9.38
C LEU A 144 -0.08 -8.05 -9.83
N LEU A 145 -0.45 -9.12 -10.54
CA LEU A 145 0.51 -10.05 -11.15
C LEU A 145 1.38 -9.37 -12.22
N GLN A 146 0.86 -8.37 -12.94
CA GLN A 146 1.68 -7.57 -13.88
C GLN A 146 2.75 -6.74 -13.15
N LEU A 147 2.52 -6.41 -11.88
CA LEU A 147 3.46 -5.68 -11.04
C LEU A 147 4.50 -6.58 -10.35
N VAL A 148 4.49 -7.91 -10.56
CA VAL A 148 5.32 -8.86 -9.79
C VAL A 148 6.84 -8.64 -9.91
N ASN A 149 7.26 -8.02 -11.02
CA ASN A 149 8.66 -7.67 -11.28
C ASN A 149 9.06 -6.34 -10.61
N LEU A 150 8.08 -5.58 -10.16
CA LEU A 150 8.26 -4.36 -9.37
C LEU A 150 8.13 -4.68 -7.88
N GLN A 151 8.76 -3.86 -7.05
CA GLN A 151 8.50 -3.90 -5.62
C GLN A 151 7.26 -3.06 -5.35
N PHE A 152 6.18 -3.68 -4.87
CA PHE A 152 4.96 -2.96 -4.49
C PHE A 152 4.35 -3.50 -3.19
N ASP A 153 3.50 -2.67 -2.59
CA ASP A 153 2.61 -3.03 -1.50
C ASP A 153 1.25 -2.33 -1.68
N ILE A 154 0.17 -3.01 -1.30
CA ILE A 154 -1.12 -2.38 -1.00
C ILE A 154 -1.28 -2.40 0.50
N ASP A 155 -1.70 -1.29 1.10
CA ASP A 155 -1.87 -1.17 2.54
C ASP A 155 -3.08 -0.30 2.88
N THR A 156 -3.84 -0.69 3.90
CA THR A 156 -4.86 0.18 4.49
C THR A 156 -4.22 1.07 5.54
N ILE A 157 -4.25 2.38 5.30
CA ILE A 157 -3.61 3.38 6.14
C ILE A 157 -4.68 4.28 6.74
N ARG A 158 -4.59 4.53 8.04
CA ARG A 158 -5.40 5.55 8.71
C ARG A 158 -4.70 6.90 8.57
N THR A 159 -5.29 7.82 7.82
CA THR A 159 -4.88 9.22 7.83
C THR A 159 -5.58 9.95 9.00
N ALA A 160 -5.21 11.20 9.25
CA ALA A 160 -5.86 12.01 10.29
C ALA A 160 -7.35 12.25 9.99
N GLU A 161 -7.75 12.21 8.71
CA GLU A 161 -9.12 12.50 8.29
C GLU A 161 -9.92 11.23 8.02
N LYS A 162 -9.36 10.29 7.27
CA LYS A 162 -10.06 9.12 6.74
C LYS A 162 -9.15 7.91 6.52
N PRO A 163 -9.68 6.68 6.54
CA PRO A 163 -8.95 5.53 6.05
C PRO A 163 -8.79 5.60 4.52
N VAL A 164 -7.59 5.25 4.05
CA VAL A 164 -7.28 5.14 2.62
C VAL A 164 -6.65 3.78 2.34
N LEU A 165 -6.89 3.26 1.15
CA LEU A 165 -6.15 2.14 0.60
C LEU A 165 -5.02 2.70 -0.27
N ARG A 166 -3.77 2.48 0.14
CA ARG A 166 -2.57 2.95 -0.56
C ARG A 166 -1.95 1.82 -1.36
N LEU A 167 -1.70 2.03 -2.64
CA LEU A 167 -0.75 1.26 -3.43
C LEU A 167 0.57 2.02 -3.48
N SER A 168 1.64 1.43 -2.95
CA SER A 168 3.01 1.91 -3.12
C SER A 168 3.70 1.06 -4.18
N VAL A 169 4.19 1.66 -5.25
CA VAL A 169 5.04 1.01 -6.25
C VAL A 169 6.41 1.66 -6.23
N ARG A 170 7.46 0.86 -6.15
CA ARG A 170 8.85 1.35 -6.23
C ARG A 170 9.11 1.90 -7.62
N ASP A 171 9.83 3.02 -7.65
CA ASP A 171 10.08 3.90 -8.80
C ASP A 171 8.90 4.81 -9.19
N TRP A 172 9.23 5.86 -9.93
CA TRP A 172 8.25 6.82 -10.43
C TRP A 172 7.63 6.33 -11.75
N ILE A 173 6.30 6.25 -11.77
CA ILE A 173 5.52 5.88 -12.96
C ILE A 173 5.27 7.14 -13.79
N TYR A 174 6.14 7.40 -14.77
CA TYR A 174 5.98 8.55 -15.68
C TYR A 174 5.02 8.29 -16.84
N ASP A 175 4.82 7.02 -17.22
CA ASP A 175 3.86 6.66 -18.25
C ASP A 175 2.44 6.90 -17.73
N ILE A 176 1.68 7.69 -18.48
CA ILE A 176 0.35 8.14 -18.04
C ILE A 176 -0.64 6.98 -18.03
N ASN A 177 -0.50 6.02 -18.95
CA ASN A 177 -1.41 4.87 -18.99
C ASN A 177 -1.14 3.94 -17.81
N ASP A 178 0.13 3.72 -17.45
CA ASP A 178 0.49 2.95 -16.26
C ASP A 178 -0.02 3.62 -14.98
N ALA A 179 0.15 4.93 -14.86
CA ALA A 179 -0.32 5.71 -13.72
C ALA A 179 -1.86 5.66 -13.60
N MET A 180 -2.58 5.79 -14.72
CA MET A 180 -4.04 5.69 -14.75
C MET A 180 -4.53 4.28 -14.43
N ARG A 181 -3.87 3.23 -14.95
CA ARG A 181 -4.21 1.84 -14.60
C ARG A 181 -4.06 1.58 -13.10
N ALA A 182 -3.04 2.15 -12.46
CA ALA A 182 -2.89 2.10 -11.00
C ALA A 182 -4.03 2.82 -10.26
N CYS A 183 -4.40 4.02 -10.71
CA CYS A 183 -5.53 4.77 -10.15
C CYS A 183 -6.86 4.03 -10.30
N GLU A 184 -7.13 3.47 -11.47
CA GLU A 184 -8.35 2.72 -11.78
C GLU A 184 -8.45 1.42 -10.97
N ALA A 185 -7.35 0.67 -10.82
CA ALA A 185 -7.34 -0.54 -9.98
C ALA A 185 -7.65 -0.21 -8.52
N MET A 186 -7.01 0.84 -7.96
CA MET A 186 -7.25 1.26 -6.58
C MET A 186 -8.66 1.82 -6.37
N ALA A 187 -9.18 2.58 -7.34
CA ALA A 187 -10.56 3.04 -7.35
C ALA A 187 -11.56 1.87 -7.39
N ALA A 188 -11.30 0.87 -8.22
CA ALA A 188 -12.16 -0.30 -8.36
C ALA A 188 -12.20 -1.15 -7.08
N ILE A 189 -11.09 -1.29 -6.36
CA ILE A 189 -11.06 -1.95 -5.06
C ILE A 189 -11.81 -1.10 -4.02
N ALA A 190 -11.46 0.18 -3.88
CA ALA A 190 -12.05 1.08 -2.89
C ALA A 190 -13.57 1.27 -3.07
N GLY A 191 -14.02 1.45 -4.31
CA GLY A 191 -15.44 1.62 -4.64
C GLY A 191 -16.29 0.39 -4.34
N ARG A 192 -15.69 -0.81 -4.29
CA ARG A 192 -16.39 -2.07 -4.00
C ARG A 192 -16.43 -2.44 -2.53
N VAL A 193 -15.73 -1.72 -1.64
CA VAL A 193 -15.70 -2.02 -0.19
C VAL A 193 -17.11 -2.18 0.38
N ARG A 194 -18.00 -1.21 0.16
CA ARG A 194 -19.38 -1.27 0.65
C ARG A 194 -20.13 -2.52 0.15
N ALA A 195 -20.02 -2.80 -1.14
CA ALA A 195 -20.72 -3.92 -1.76
C ALA A 195 -20.17 -5.28 -1.28
N ALA A 196 -18.86 -5.38 -1.05
CA ALA A 196 -18.23 -6.58 -0.50
C ALA A 196 -18.69 -6.89 0.93
N TYR A 197 -18.80 -5.87 1.80
CA TYR A 197 -19.38 -6.05 3.13
C TYR A 197 -20.85 -6.46 3.06
N ALA A 198 -21.64 -5.79 2.20
CA ALA A 198 -23.05 -6.15 2.03
C ALA A 198 -23.22 -7.60 1.53
N ALA A 199 -22.34 -8.07 0.64
CA ALA A 199 -22.35 -9.45 0.16
C ALA A 199 -22.07 -10.45 1.30
N VAL A 200 -21.04 -10.19 2.12
CA VAL A 200 -20.70 -11.04 3.28
C VAL A 200 -21.80 -11.02 4.34
N GLU A 201 -22.40 -9.86 4.60
CA GLU A 201 -23.53 -9.71 5.51
C GLU A 201 -24.75 -10.47 5.00
N SER A 202 -25.06 -10.37 3.71
CA SER A 202 -26.20 -11.08 3.10
C SER A 202 -26.01 -12.60 3.08
N ALA A 203 -24.77 -13.10 3.00
CA ALA A 203 -24.47 -14.51 3.11
C ALA A 203 -24.68 -15.06 4.53
N THR A 204 -24.73 -14.18 5.53
CA THR A 204 -25.07 -14.50 6.92
C THR A 204 -26.57 -14.23 7.12
N GLU A 205 -27.43 -15.02 6.45
CA GLU A 205 -28.87 -14.78 6.45
C GLU A 205 -29.46 -14.83 7.87
N ALA A 206 -30.33 -13.86 8.19
CA ALA A 206 -31.17 -13.93 9.38
C ALA A 206 -32.20 -15.05 9.19
N ARG A 207 -32.30 -15.95 10.18
CA ARG A 207 -33.26 -17.05 10.14
C ARG A 207 -34.65 -16.52 10.51
N ASP A 208 -35.67 -16.95 9.78
CA ASP A 208 -37.05 -16.78 10.24
C ASP A 208 -37.34 -17.86 11.28
N VAL A 209 -37.42 -17.45 12.54
CA VAL A 209 -37.68 -18.32 13.68
C VAL A 209 -39.14 -18.21 14.12
N GLY A 210 -39.92 -17.34 13.47
CA GLY A 210 -41.32 -17.10 13.80
C GLY A 210 -42.27 -18.17 13.27
N SER A 211 -43.50 -18.13 13.77
CA SER A 211 -44.59 -18.91 13.16
C SER A 211 -44.96 -18.31 11.80
N PRO A 212 -45.50 -19.08 10.84
CA PRO A 212 -45.86 -18.59 9.49
C PRO A 212 -46.78 -17.36 9.46
N TYR A 213 -47.54 -17.13 10.53
CA TYR A 213 -48.46 -16.00 10.67
C TYR A 213 -47.94 -14.87 11.57
N ARG A 214 -46.73 -15.05 12.13
CA ARG A 214 -46.04 -14.05 12.95
C ARG A 214 -44.52 -14.27 12.81
N PRO A 215 -43.95 -13.94 11.64
CA PRO A 215 -42.52 -14.06 11.41
C PRO A 215 -41.77 -13.22 12.44
N GLN A 216 -40.71 -13.79 12.98
CA GLN A 216 -39.78 -13.13 13.89
C GLN A 216 -38.40 -13.32 13.28
N LEU A 217 -37.82 -12.21 12.83
CA LEU A 217 -36.43 -12.18 12.39
C LEU A 217 -35.54 -12.32 13.61
N ASP A 218 -34.82 -13.43 13.69
CA ASP A 218 -33.72 -13.58 14.64
C ASP A 218 -32.42 -13.13 13.95
N ASP A 219 -31.91 -11.97 14.37
CA ASP A 219 -30.67 -11.37 13.86
C ASP A 219 -29.45 -11.70 14.74
N THR A 220 -29.59 -12.61 15.71
CA THR A 220 -28.51 -12.96 16.66
C THR A 220 -27.28 -13.51 15.94
N GLU A 221 -27.46 -14.35 14.92
CA GLU A 221 -26.35 -14.90 14.11
C GLU A 221 -25.63 -13.78 13.32
N ALA A 222 -26.39 -12.87 12.71
CA ALA A 222 -25.84 -11.74 11.95
C ALA A 222 -25.05 -10.77 12.85
N ARG A 223 -25.58 -10.46 14.04
CA ARG A 223 -24.89 -9.63 15.04
C ARG A 223 -23.61 -10.31 15.53
N GLY A 224 -23.67 -11.61 15.86
CA GLY A 224 -22.50 -12.39 16.27
C GLY A 224 -21.42 -12.44 15.18
N ALA A 225 -21.80 -12.60 13.91
CA ALA A 225 -20.85 -12.57 12.80
C ALA A 225 -20.21 -11.17 12.62
N ALA A 226 -20.98 -10.10 12.75
CA ALA A 226 -20.45 -8.74 12.69
C ALA A 226 -19.44 -8.46 13.82
N GLU A 227 -19.75 -8.88 15.05
CA GLU A 227 -18.85 -8.78 16.20
C GLU A 227 -17.57 -9.61 15.98
N ALA A 228 -17.70 -10.84 15.47
CA ALA A 228 -16.55 -11.69 15.16
C ALA A 228 -15.61 -11.06 14.12
N ARG A 229 -16.16 -10.39 13.09
CA ARG A 229 -15.37 -9.66 12.08
C ARG A 229 -14.63 -8.46 12.69
N LEU A 230 -15.28 -7.71 13.59
CA LEU A 230 -14.62 -6.61 14.32
C LEU A 230 -13.47 -7.13 15.20
N ALA A 231 -13.70 -8.26 15.88
CA ALA A 231 -12.66 -8.93 16.68
C ALA A 231 -11.50 -9.45 15.82
N GLU A 232 -11.79 -9.99 14.63
CA GLU A 232 -10.78 -10.41 13.65
C GLU A 232 -9.91 -9.23 13.21
N VAL A 233 -10.54 -8.11 12.86
CA VAL A 233 -9.85 -6.87 12.48
C VAL A 233 -8.94 -6.40 13.61
N ALA A 234 -9.46 -6.31 14.84
CA ALA A 234 -8.67 -5.91 16.00
C ALA A 234 -7.50 -6.87 16.27
N ARG A 235 -7.70 -8.18 16.10
CA ARG A 235 -6.66 -9.19 16.28
C ARG A 235 -5.54 -9.04 15.25
N VAL A 236 -5.88 -8.90 13.97
CA VAL A 236 -4.89 -8.75 12.89
C VAL A 236 -4.14 -7.43 13.04
N ASP A 237 -4.82 -6.34 13.40
CA ASP A 237 -4.18 -5.06 13.70
C ASP A 237 -3.20 -5.14 14.88
N GLY A 238 -3.58 -5.86 15.94
CA GLY A 238 -2.72 -6.09 17.10
C GLY A 238 -1.45 -6.87 16.76
N LEU A 239 -1.57 -7.92 15.94
CA LEU A 239 -0.41 -8.67 15.44
C LEU A 239 0.50 -7.78 14.59
N ARG A 240 -0.09 -6.98 13.71
CA ARG A 240 0.64 -6.06 12.84
C ARG A 240 1.40 -5.01 13.63
N THR A 241 0.73 -4.35 14.57
CA THR A 241 1.34 -3.36 15.45
C THR A 241 2.49 -3.95 16.25
N SER A 242 2.31 -5.15 16.80
CA SER A 242 3.36 -5.88 17.53
C SER A 242 4.58 -6.19 16.64
N ARG A 243 4.35 -6.59 15.38
CA ARG A 243 5.45 -6.84 14.43
C ARG A 243 6.21 -5.57 14.06
N LEU A 244 5.51 -4.46 13.83
CA LEU A 244 6.16 -3.18 13.55
C LEU A 244 7.00 -2.70 14.74
N ALA A 245 6.49 -2.83 15.96
CA ALA A 245 7.24 -2.53 17.18
C ALA A 245 8.50 -3.41 17.32
N ASN A 246 8.37 -4.72 17.08
CA ASN A 246 9.50 -5.65 17.12
C ASN A 246 10.54 -5.36 16.04
N GLN A 247 10.12 -4.98 14.83
CA GLN A 247 11.04 -4.60 13.74
C GLN A 247 11.81 -3.32 14.08
N GLN A 248 11.15 -2.32 14.66
CA GLN A 248 11.81 -1.09 15.11
C GLN A 248 12.80 -1.37 16.24
N ALA A 249 12.40 -2.15 17.25
CA ALA A 249 13.28 -2.53 18.36
C ALA A 249 14.52 -3.29 17.86
N PHE A 250 14.32 -4.27 16.96
CA PHE A 250 15.42 -5.03 16.35
C PHE A 250 16.37 -4.13 15.56
N ALA A 251 15.85 -3.20 14.76
CA ALA A 251 16.68 -2.24 14.02
C ALA A 251 17.54 -1.38 14.95
N VAL A 252 16.97 -0.90 16.06
CA VAL A 252 17.72 -0.14 17.09
C VAL A 252 18.83 -0.98 17.70
N VAL A 253 18.54 -2.23 18.09
CA VAL A 253 19.54 -3.16 18.65
C VAL A 253 20.67 -3.41 17.65
N MET A 254 20.35 -3.63 16.37
CA MET A 254 21.36 -3.85 15.33
C MET A 254 22.27 -2.63 15.12
N VAL A 255 21.71 -1.42 15.15
CA VAL A 255 22.50 -0.18 15.08
C VAL A 255 23.43 -0.05 16.28
N LEU A 256 22.95 -0.32 17.50
CA LEU A 256 23.77 -0.29 18.71
C LEU A 256 24.92 -1.30 18.66
N LEU A 257 24.66 -2.53 18.23
CA LEU A 257 25.69 -3.56 18.05
C LEU A 257 26.74 -3.10 17.04
N PHE A 258 26.33 -2.53 15.91
CA PHE A 258 27.26 -2.01 14.90
C PHE A 258 28.18 -0.91 15.46
N VAL A 259 27.63 0.01 16.28
CA VAL A 259 28.42 1.06 16.95
C VAL A 259 29.42 0.45 17.93
N VAL A 260 29.03 -0.55 18.73
CA VAL A 260 29.93 -1.25 19.65
C VAL A 260 31.06 -1.94 18.90
N PHE A 261 30.75 -2.67 17.82
CA PHE A 261 31.77 -3.32 16.98
C PHE A 261 32.73 -2.30 16.34
N ALA A 262 32.22 -1.16 15.86
CA ALA A 262 33.05 -0.09 15.32
C ALA A 262 34.01 0.48 16.39
N MET A 263 33.54 0.68 17.62
CA MET A 263 34.39 1.15 18.73
C MET A 263 35.48 0.14 19.10
N ILE A 264 35.14 -1.16 19.15
CA ILE A 264 36.12 -2.23 19.43
C ILE A 264 37.18 -2.29 18.33
N ALA A 265 36.76 -2.20 17.05
CA ALA A 265 37.68 -2.23 15.92
C ALA A 265 38.68 -1.06 15.96
N ILE A 266 38.21 0.15 16.26
CA ILE A 266 39.06 1.34 16.42
C ILE A 266 40.05 1.15 17.58
N ALA A 267 39.60 0.63 18.72
CA ALA A 267 40.46 0.41 19.89
C ALA A 267 41.52 -0.69 19.68
N SER A 268 41.24 -1.70 18.84
CA SER A 268 42.19 -2.77 18.52
C SER A 268 43.21 -2.43 17.44
N GLY A 269 42.97 -1.36 16.66
CA GLY A 269 43.83 -0.95 15.55
C GLY A 269 44.86 0.13 15.89
N SER A 270 44.87 0.59 17.15
CA SER A 270 45.83 1.56 17.72
C SER A 270 46.80 0.89 18.67
#